data_AF-A0A524Q0W8-F1
#
_entry.id   AF-A0A524Q0W8-F1
#
_cell.length_a   1.000
_cell.length_b   1.000
_cell.length_c   1.000
_cell.angle_alpha   90.00
_cell.angle_beta   90.00
_cell.angle_gamma   90.00
#
_symmetry.space_group_name_H-M   'P 1'
#
loop_
_entity.id
_entity.type
_entity.pdbx_description
1 polymer ?
#
loop_
_entity_poly.entity_id
_entity_poly.type
_entity_poly.pdbx_seq_one_letter_code
_entity_poly.pdbx_strand_id
1 'polypeptide(L)'
;MMIRTFRVLFLVMIFSTGCATSLITAPVDLSDGQLELVLQSLTAGPDQYNTAGGYWRPREGTRFLWATFMIRNNQNTPRMVHLKALHLLSGGRRVRPFIIDMGSAVTMRANPDPRLGPGESLTRRIVFRIPVGEVPEKIAYEGRETSLSVMRGGRQLINNEARTDTGVSR
;
A
#
# COMPACT_ATOMS: atom_id res chain seq x y z
N MET A 1 -6.71 -6.22 64.10
CA MET A 1 -7.02 -4.78 63.95
C MET A 1 -5.67 -4.10 63.74
N MET A 2 -5.23 -3.60 62.58
CA MET A 2 -5.88 -2.79 61.54
C MET A 2 -5.14 -3.00 60.20
N ILE A 3 -5.92 -3.02 59.12
CA ILE A 3 -5.57 -3.09 57.69
C ILE A 3 -4.81 -1.83 57.25
N ARG A 4 -3.86 -1.93 56.29
CA ARG A 4 -3.59 -0.85 55.30
C ARG A 4 -2.77 -1.28 54.08
N THR A 5 -3.52 -1.65 53.02
CA THR A 5 -3.41 -1.15 51.63
C THR A 5 -2.09 -1.29 50.87
N PHE A 6 -2.00 -2.40 50.14
CA PHE A 6 -1.81 -2.48 48.68
C PHE A 6 -1.53 -1.13 47.97
N ARG A 7 -0.30 -0.94 47.48
CA ARG A 7 0.01 -0.03 46.37
C ARG A 7 0.87 -0.78 45.36
N VAL A 8 0.23 -1.71 44.66
CA VAL A 8 0.68 -2.16 43.34
C VAL A 8 0.53 -0.93 42.44
N LEU A 9 1.61 -0.16 42.30
CA LEU A 9 1.68 0.96 41.38
C LEU A 9 1.72 0.35 39.96
N PHE A 10 0.53 0.23 39.40
CA PHE A 10 0.23 -0.14 38.03
C PHE A 10 0.94 0.87 37.11
N LEU A 11 2.18 0.59 36.72
CA LEU A 11 2.91 1.30 35.67
C LEU A 11 2.34 0.88 34.31
N VAL A 12 1.08 1.28 34.08
CA VAL A 12 0.44 1.32 32.77
C VAL A 12 0.62 2.73 32.21
N MET A 13 0.72 2.83 30.88
CA MET A 13 1.13 3.99 30.06
C MET A 13 2.63 3.93 29.77
N ILE A 14 3.12 3.78 28.55
CA ILE A 14 2.60 4.26 27.26
C ILE A 14 3.08 3.24 26.20
N PHE A 15 2.24 2.28 25.83
CA PHE A 15 2.39 1.64 24.52
C PHE A 15 1.91 2.68 23.51
N SER A 16 2.83 3.52 23.04
CA SER A 16 2.66 4.30 21.82
C SER A 16 2.45 3.29 20.70
N THR A 17 1.22 2.85 20.54
CA THR A 17 0.76 2.14 19.36
C THR A 17 0.99 3.12 18.23
N GLY A 18 2.15 2.98 17.58
CA GLY A 18 2.44 3.62 16.31
C GLY A 18 1.45 3.03 15.32
N CYS A 19 0.23 3.55 15.31
CA CYS A 19 -0.79 3.22 14.34
C CYS A 19 -0.23 3.64 12.99
N ALA A 20 0.36 2.68 12.27
CA ALA A 20 0.69 2.84 10.87
C ALA A 20 -0.60 3.29 10.18
N THR A 21 -0.66 4.57 9.84
CA THR A 21 -1.89 5.18 9.35
C THR A 21 -2.08 4.71 7.92
N SER A 22 -3.14 3.93 7.69
CA SER A 22 -3.57 3.58 6.34
C SER A 22 -3.93 4.86 5.60
N LEU A 23 -3.38 5.02 4.41
CA LEU A 23 -3.66 6.11 3.50
C LEU A 23 -4.92 5.85 2.71
N ILE A 24 -5.26 4.60 2.39
CA ILE A 24 -6.52 4.25 1.70
C ILE A 24 -7.59 3.79 2.70
N THR A 25 -8.85 4.10 2.40
CA THR A 25 -10.01 3.74 3.23
C THR A 25 -10.53 2.32 3.01
N ALA A 26 -10.30 1.78 1.82
CA ALA A 26 -10.79 0.47 1.40
C ALA A 26 -9.80 -0.16 0.40
N PRO A 27 -9.84 -1.49 0.22
CA PRO A 27 -9.09 -2.14 -0.84
C PRO A 27 -9.42 -1.57 -2.22
N VAL A 28 -8.42 -1.49 -3.10
CA VAL A 28 -8.57 -0.99 -4.47
C VAL A 28 -8.32 -2.13 -5.44
N ASP A 29 -9.29 -2.38 -6.31
CA ASP A 29 -9.23 -3.46 -7.30
C ASP A 29 -8.61 -2.96 -8.61
N LEU A 30 -7.59 -3.68 -9.11
CA LEU A 30 -6.97 -3.48 -10.41
C LEU A 30 -7.10 -4.71 -11.32
N SER A 31 -8.01 -5.64 -11.03
CA SER A 31 -8.14 -6.92 -11.72
C SER A 31 -8.56 -6.79 -13.20
N ASP A 32 -8.23 -7.78 -14.03
CA ASP A 32 -8.65 -7.87 -15.46
C ASP A 32 -9.46 -9.15 -15.78
N GLY A 33 -9.99 -9.81 -14.76
CA GLY A 33 -10.69 -11.08 -14.87
C GLY A 33 -9.77 -12.30 -14.97
N GLN A 34 -8.57 -12.17 -15.54
CA GLN A 34 -7.58 -13.24 -15.60
C GLN A 34 -6.60 -13.19 -14.43
N LEU A 35 -6.23 -11.98 -14.02
CA LEU A 35 -5.41 -11.69 -12.86
C LEU A 35 -6.25 -10.89 -11.88
N GLU A 36 -6.42 -11.43 -10.68
CA GLU A 36 -6.94 -10.68 -9.55
C GLU A 36 -5.79 -9.94 -8.88
N LEU A 37 -5.87 -8.61 -8.83
CA LEU A 37 -4.83 -7.75 -8.29
C LEU A 37 -5.46 -6.68 -7.42
N VAL A 38 -5.42 -6.89 -6.11
CA VAL A 38 -6.10 -6.04 -5.14
C VAL A 38 -5.07 -5.37 -4.24
N LEU A 39 -5.02 -4.04 -4.26
CA LEU A 39 -4.29 -3.24 -3.27
C LEU A 39 -5.07 -3.27 -1.96
N GLN A 40 -4.62 -4.07 -1.01
CA GLN A 40 -5.27 -4.25 0.29
C GLN A 40 -5.01 -3.09 1.24
N SER A 41 -3.78 -2.57 1.25
CA SER A 41 -3.38 -1.47 2.12
C SER A 41 -2.31 -0.62 1.49
N LEU A 42 -2.32 0.67 1.83
CA LEU A 42 -1.28 1.63 1.46
C LEU A 42 -0.96 2.44 2.70
N THR A 43 0.24 2.33 3.23
CA THR A 43 0.62 3.01 4.48
C THR A 43 1.86 3.86 4.27
N ALA A 44 2.01 4.92 5.06
CA ALA A 44 3.35 5.43 5.34
C ALA A 44 4.09 4.35 6.13
N GLY A 45 5.13 3.77 5.54
CA GLY A 45 5.89 2.74 6.22
C GLY A 45 7.03 3.34 7.03
N PRO A 46 7.76 2.51 7.80
CA PRO A 46 8.99 2.96 8.41
C PRO A 46 9.94 3.49 7.34
N ASP A 47 10.67 4.56 7.64
CA ASP A 47 11.74 5.10 6.78
C ASP A 47 13.00 4.22 6.82
N GLN A 48 12.82 2.91 7.04
CA GLN A 48 13.86 1.91 7.08
C GLN A 48 13.33 0.57 6.58
N TYR A 49 14.07 -0.05 5.66
CA TYR A 49 13.83 -1.41 5.18
C TYR A 49 15.07 -2.26 5.49
N ASN A 50 14.92 -3.23 6.40
CA ASN A 50 16.02 -4.05 6.89
C ASN A 50 16.34 -5.21 5.94
N THR A 51 17.61 -5.57 5.83
CA THR A 51 18.08 -6.76 5.12
C THR A 51 19.17 -7.43 5.96
N ALA A 52 19.53 -8.68 5.62
CA ALA A 52 20.65 -9.35 6.29
C ALA A 52 21.98 -8.58 6.17
N GLY A 53 22.14 -7.75 5.12
CA GLY A 53 23.35 -6.95 4.86
C GLY A 53 23.27 -5.49 5.31
N GLY A 54 22.26 -5.10 6.09
CA GLY A 54 22.10 -3.72 6.58
C GLY A 54 20.67 -3.20 6.43
N TYR A 55 20.53 -1.93 6.04
CA TYR A 55 19.21 -1.33 5.83
C TYR A 55 19.22 -0.32 4.69
N TRP A 56 18.04 -0.14 4.09
CA TRP A 56 17.77 0.90 3.12
C TRP A 56 16.94 1.98 3.80
N ARG A 57 17.32 3.24 3.59
CA ARG A 57 16.53 4.40 4.02
C ARG A 57 16.13 5.25 2.81
N PRO A 58 15.02 6.01 2.88
CA PRO A 58 14.73 7.04 1.92
C PRO A 58 15.90 8.03 1.82
N ARG A 59 16.01 8.69 0.66
CA ARG A 59 16.90 9.84 0.52
C ARG A 59 16.28 11.03 1.27
N GLU A 60 17.11 12.03 1.59
CA GLU A 60 16.63 13.29 2.13
C GLU A 60 15.48 13.87 1.27
N GLY A 61 14.45 14.40 1.93
CA GLY A 61 13.25 14.93 1.26
C GLY A 61 12.29 13.87 0.69
N THR A 62 12.57 12.57 0.89
CA THR A 62 11.69 11.48 0.47
C THR A 62 11.27 10.59 1.64
N ARG A 63 10.19 9.84 1.46
CA ARG A 63 9.67 8.84 2.40
C ARG A 63 9.32 7.54 1.68
N PHE A 64 9.15 6.46 2.43
CA PHE A 64 8.61 5.22 1.89
C PHE A 64 7.08 5.14 2.01
N LEU A 65 6.44 4.67 0.94
CA LEU A 65 5.06 4.20 0.94
C LEU A 65 5.04 2.70 0.73
N TRP A 66 4.32 1.99 1.58
CA TRP A 66 4.27 0.54 1.60
C TRP A 66 2.89 0.12 1.13
N ALA A 67 2.82 -0.48 -0.05
CA ALA A 67 1.59 -0.94 -0.68
C ALA A 67 1.51 -2.47 -0.60
N THR A 68 0.50 -3.03 0.04
CA THR A 68 0.31 -4.49 0.15
C THR A 68 -0.73 -4.94 -0.87
N PHE A 69 -0.32 -5.83 -1.76
CA PHE A 69 -1.16 -6.42 -2.80
C PHE A 69 -1.44 -7.88 -2.52
N MET A 70 -2.69 -8.29 -2.71
CA MET A 70 -3.06 -9.67 -2.95
C MET A 70 -3.14 -9.89 -4.46
N ILE A 71 -2.52 -10.97 -4.92
CA ILE A 71 -2.39 -11.30 -6.34
C ILE A 71 -2.83 -12.74 -6.51
N ARG A 72 -3.77 -13.00 -7.42
CA ARG A 72 -4.24 -14.35 -7.71
C ARG A 72 -4.40 -14.56 -9.21
N ASN A 73 -3.92 -15.70 -9.68
CA ASN A 73 -4.13 -16.11 -11.06
C ASN A 73 -5.48 -16.83 -11.19
N ASN A 74 -6.42 -16.24 -11.92
CA ASN A 74 -7.74 -16.82 -12.15
C ASN A 74 -7.81 -17.64 -13.44
N GLN A 75 -6.70 -17.80 -14.16
CA GLN A 75 -6.62 -18.64 -15.35
C GLN A 75 -6.41 -20.11 -14.98
N ASN A 76 -6.75 -21.00 -15.91
CA ASN A 76 -6.48 -22.44 -15.82
C ASN A 76 -5.04 -22.82 -16.27
N THR A 77 -4.20 -21.82 -16.55
CA THR A 77 -2.81 -22.00 -16.98
C THR A 77 -1.87 -21.16 -16.11
N PRO A 78 -0.59 -21.57 -15.94
CA PRO A 78 0.37 -20.76 -15.22
C PRO A 78 0.61 -19.40 -15.90
N ARG A 79 0.72 -18.34 -15.11
CA ARG A 79 0.93 -16.96 -15.57
C ARG A 79 2.16 -16.34 -14.92
N MET A 80 2.94 -15.59 -15.68
CA MET A 80 4.01 -14.72 -15.15
C MET A 80 3.41 -13.37 -14.78
N VAL A 81 3.68 -12.86 -13.58
CA VAL A 81 3.22 -11.53 -13.14
C VAL A 81 4.42 -10.60 -13.06
N HIS A 82 4.35 -9.42 -13.67
CA HIS A 82 5.48 -8.47 -13.72
C HIS A 82 5.33 -7.35 -12.71
N LEU A 83 5.73 -7.57 -11.45
CA LEU A 83 5.46 -6.61 -10.36
C LEU A 83 6.19 -5.27 -10.55
N LYS A 84 7.24 -5.22 -11.37
CA LYS A 84 7.92 -3.98 -11.77
C LYS A 84 7.08 -3.07 -12.67
N ALA A 85 6.01 -3.60 -13.28
CA ALA A 85 5.05 -2.83 -14.09
C ALA A 85 4.01 -2.10 -13.23
N LEU A 86 4.02 -2.27 -11.91
CA LEU A 86 3.23 -1.45 -10.99
C LEU A 86 3.79 -0.03 -10.96
N HIS A 87 2.92 0.98 -11.05
CA HIS A 87 3.30 2.37 -10.91
C HIS A 87 2.37 3.08 -9.93
N LEU A 88 2.96 3.91 -9.07
CA LEU A 88 2.21 4.83 -8.23
C LEU A 88 2.27 6.21 -8.88
N LEU A 89 1.12 6.86 -9.06
CA LEU A 89 1.07 8.25 -9.51
C LEU A 89 1.00 9.15 -8.29
N SER A 90 1.92 10.12 -8.20
CA SER A 90 2.07 11.04 -7.08
C SER A 90 2.66 12.34 -7.59
N GLY A 91 2.02 13.49 -7.29
CA GLY A 91 2.50 14.80 -7.73
C GLY A 91 2.56 14.91 -9.26
N GLY A 92 1.61 14.28 -9.97
CA GLY A 92 1.61 14.19 -11.43
C GLY A 92 2.73 13.35 -12.06
N ARG A 93 3.50 12.58 -11.28
CA ARG A 93 4.61 11.75 -11.77
C ARG A 93 4.33 10.26 -11.57
N ARG A 94 4.79 9.42 -12.51
CA ARG A 94 4.80 7.96 -12.36
C ARG A 94 6.03 7.51 -11.59
N VAL A 95 5.80 6.91 -10.43
CA VAL A 95 6.82 6.39 -9.52
C VAL A 95 6.89 4.87 -9.66
N ARG A 96 8.09 4.36 -9.93
CA ARG A 96 8.35 2.91 -10.05
C ARG A 96 8.52 2.25 -8.68
N PRO A 97 8.32 0.92 -8.58
CA PRO A 97 8.61 0.17 -7.37
C PRO A 97 10.09 0.31 -7.02
N PHE A 98 10.38 0.64 -5.75
CA PHE A 98 11.74 0.70 -5.25
C PHE A 98 12.16 -0.66 -4.67
N ILE A 99 11.29 -1.30 -3.89
CA ILE A 99 11.51 -2.63 -3.31
C ILE A 99 10.25 -3.47 -3.53
N ILE A 100 10.45 -4.75 -3.86
CA ILE A 100 9.41 -5.76 -3.93
C ILE A 100 9.73 -6.77 -2.83
N ASP A 101 8.88 -6.82 -1.81
CA ASP A 101 9.02 -7.56 -0.57
C ASP A 101 7.98 -8.69 -0.48
N MET A 102 8.33 -9.77 0.21
CA MET A 102 7.46 -10.93 0.35
C MET A 102 6.21 -10.65 1.19
N GLY A 103 6.14 -9.54 1.92
CA GLY A 103 5.01 -9.21 2.78
C GLY A 103 4.95 -10.04 4.06
N SER A 104 6.05 -10.67 4.46
CA SER A 104 6.15 -11.45 5.70
C SER A 104 6.50 -10.56 6.91
N ALA A 105 6.55 -11.17 8.10
CA ALA A 105 6.93 -10.50 9.35
C ALA A 105 8.38 -10.00 9.36
N VAL A 106 9.24 -10.59 8.53
CA VAL A 106 10.65 -10.20 8.35
C VAL A 106 10.81 -9.68 6.93
N THR A 107 11.46 -8.53 6.76
CA THR A 107 11.69 -7.93 5.45
C THR A 107 12.59 -8.82 4.59
N MET A 108 12.08 -9.24 3.44
CA MET A 108 12.73 -10.16 2.52
C MET A 108 12.35 -9.82 1.08
N ARG A 109 13.35 -9.57 0.24
CA ARG A 109 13.12 -9.29 -1.18
C ARG A 109 12.45 -10.49 -1.83
N ALA A 110 11.37 -10.23 -2.55
CA ALA A 110 10.69 -11.25 -3.33
C ALA A 110 11.22 -11.31 -4.77
N ASN A 111 10.90 -12.40 -5.46
CA ASN A 111 11.01 -12.45 -6.92
C ASN A 111 10.10 -11.36 -7.53
N PRO A 112 10.64 -10.43 -8.35
CA PRO A 112 9.84 -9.40 -9.02
C PRO A 112 8.90 -9.94 -10.09
N ASP A 113 9.18 -11.15 -10.60
CA ASP A 113 8.45 -11.79 -11.68
C ASP A 113 7.99 -13.19 -11.24
N PRO A 114 7.06 -13.30 -10.26
CA PRO A 114 6.58 -14.60 -9.81
C PRO A 114 5.75 -15.28 -10.90
N ARG A 115 5.98 -16.59 -11.06
CA ARG A 115 5.12 -17.46 -11.85
C ARG A 115 4.06 -18.06 -10.93
N LEU A 116 2.80 -17.77 -11.22
CA LEU A 116 1.63 -18.29 -10.50
C LEU A 116 1.01 -19.45 -11.27
N GLY A 117 0.80 -20.58 -10.61
CA GLY A 117 -0.03 -21.67 -11.12
C GLY A 117 -1.52 -21.29 -11.21
N PRO A 118 -2.35 -22.17 -11.79
CA PRO A 118 -3.80 -21.97 -11.85
C PRO A 118 -4.41 -21.84 -10.45
N GLY A 119 -5.19 -20.77 -10.21
CA GLY A 119 -5.83 -20.51 -8.92
C GLY A 119 -4.86 -20.09 -7.80
N GLU A 120 -3.55 -20.06 -8.05
CA GLU A 120 -2.56 -19.71 -7.04
C GLU A 120 -2.69 -18.23 -6.64
N SER A 121 -2.54 -17.96 -5.36
CA SER A 121 -2.53 -16.61 -4.80
C SER A 121 -1.29 -16.36 -3.96
N LEU A 122 -0.85 -15.12 -3.92
CA LEU A 122 0.24 -14.66 -3.07
C LEU A 122 0.02 -13.21 -2.64
N THR A 123 0.70 -12.82 -1.57
CA THR A 123 0.76 -11.44 -1.11
C THR A 123 2.13 -10.86 -1.43
N ARG A 124 2.18 -9.61 -1.88
CA ARG A 124 3.43 -8.85 -2.03
C ARG A 124 3.29 -7.49 -1.43
N ARG A 125 4.39 -7.04 -0.84
CA ARG A 125 4.51 -5.67 -0.39
C ARG A 125 5.43 -4.91 -1.34
N ILE A 126 4.94 -3.82 -1.88
CA ILE A 126 5.62 -2.98 -2.85
C ILE A 126 5.95 -1.65 -2.18
N VAL A 127 7.24 -1.35 -2.07
CA VAL A 127 7.69 -0.10 -1.47
C VAL A 127 7.96 0.90 -2.59
N PHE A 128 7.30 2.04 -2.53
CA PHE A 128 7.57 3.21 -3.37
C PHE A 128 8.36 4.23 -2.56
N ARG A 129 9.22 5.00 -3.23
CA ARG A 129 9.89 6.16 -2.64
C ARG A 129 9.35 7.41 -3.29
N ILE A 130 8.68 8.25 -2.50
CA ILE A 130 8.06 9.50 -2.96
C ILE A 130 8.56 10.69 -2.15
N PRO A 131 8.47 11.93 -2.67
CA PRO A 131 8.74 13.12 -1.88
C PRO A 131 7.86 13.21 -0.62
N VAL A 132 8.39 13.82 0.44
CA VAL A 132 7.61 14.12 1.64
C VAL A 132 6.50 15.11 1.30
N GLY A 133 5.32 14.93 1.87
CA GLY A 133 4.15 15.80 1.65
C GLY A 133 3.33 15.48 0.40
N GLU A 134 3.88 14.75 -0.56
CA GLU A 134 3.10 14.24 -1.69
C GLU A 134 2.12 13.15 -1.26
N VAL A 135 0.95 13.18 -1.90
CA VAL A 135 -0.15 12.25 -1.69
C VAL A 135 -0.29 11.40 -2.94
N PRO A 136 -0.34 10.06 -2.81
CA PRO A 136 -0.55 9.19 -3.95
C PRO A 136 -1.97 9.38 -4.51
N GLU A 137 -2.07 9.50 -5.83
CA GLU A 137 -3.30 9.85 -6.54
C GLU A 137 -3.92 8.63 -7.22
N LYS A 138 -3.09 7.82 -7.88
CA LYS A 138 -3.52 6.62 -8.60
C LYS A 138 -2.51 5.50 -8.43
N ILE A 139 -2.98 4.28 -8.63
CA ILE A 139 -2.16 3.10 -8.82
C ILE A 139 -2.40 2.55 -10.23
N ALA A 140 -1.35 2.08 -10.89
CA ALA A 140 -1.42 1.58 -12.24
C ALA A 140 -0.69 0.24 -12.40
N TYR A 141 -1.22 -0.63 -13.27
CA TYR A 141 -0.62 -1.90 -13.64
C TYR A 141 -0.93 -2.24 -15.10
N GLU A 142 0.11 -2.46 -15.91
CA GLU A 142 -0.04 -2.87 -17.33
C GLU A 142 -1.05 -2.00 -18.12
N GLY A 143 -0.98 -0.67 -17.95
CA GLY A 143 -1.83 0.28 -18.66
C GLY A 143 -3.20 0.53 -18.01
N ARG A 144 -3.62 -0.27 -17.03
CA ARG A 144 -4.79 0.01 -16.20
C ARG A 144 -4.41 1.01 -15.10
N GLU A 145 -5.30 1.94 -14.79
CA GLU A 145 -5.12 2.89 -13.69
C GLU A 145 -6.39 2.97 -12.85
N THR A 146 -6.23 3.13 -11.54
CA THR A 146 -7.34 3.32 -10.61
C THR A 146 -7.01 4.41 -9.60
N SER A 147 -7.98 5.30 -9.36
CA SER A 147 -7.84 6.40 -8.41
C SER A 147 -7.82 5.90 -6.97
N LEU A 148 -6.94 6.48 -6.16
CA LEU A 148 -6.82 6.17 -4.74
C LEU A 148 -7.62 7.17 -3.93
N SER A 149 -8.56 6.68 -3.12
CA SER A 149 -9.26 7.51 -2.14
C SER A 149 -8.40 7.64 -0.88
N VAL A 150 -7.52 8.65 -0.87
CA VAL A 150 -6.56 8.84 0.23
C VAL A 150 -7.12 9.71 1.34
N MET A 151 -7.05 9.24 2.58
CA MET A 151 -7.36 10.04 3.76
C MET A 151 -6.20 11.00 4.04
N ARG A 152 -6.37 12.27 3.69
CA ARG A 152 -5.57 13.34 4.30
C ARG A 152 -6.16 13.64 5.67
N GLY A 153 -5.34 13.58 6.72
CA GLY A 153 -5.76 13.81 8.12
C GLY A 153 -6.77 14.95 8.25
N GLY A 154 -8.05 14.60 8.40
CA GLY A 154 -9.14 15.52 8.73
C GLY A 154 -10.11 15.94 7.62
N ARG A 155 -9.89 15.67 6.32
CA ARG A 155 -10.87 16.03 5.27
C ARG A 155 -10.83 15.07 4.08
N GLN A 156 -11.92 14.32 3.90
CA GLN A 156 -12.18 13.55 2.69
C GLN A 156 -12.40 14.53 1.53
N LEU A 157 -11.48 14.57 0.57
CA LEU A 157 -11.68 15.30 -0.67
C LEU A 157 -12.63 14.46 -1.52
N ILE A 158 -13.91 14.82 -1.51
CA ILE A 158 -14.91 14.24 -2.40
C ILE A 158 -14.55 14.72 -3.81
N ASN A 159 -13.97 13.84 -4.62
CA ASN A 159 -13.90 14.04 -6.06
C ASN A 159 -15.33 13.93 -6.60
N ASN A 160 -16.07 15.03 -6.56
CA ASN A 160 -17.27 15.17 -7.38
C ASN A 160 -16.81 15.20 -8.83
N GLU A 161 -16.87 14.05 -9.49
CA GLU A 161 -16.92 14.01 -10.94
C GLU A 161 -18.09 14.90 -11.38
N ALA A 162 -17.75 16.00 -12.04
CA ALA A 162 -18.69 16.85 -12.72
C ALA A 162 -19.37 16.02 -13.82
N ARG A 163 -20.50 15.43 -13.46
CA ARG A 163 -21.51 14.93 -14.38
C ARG A 163 -22.05 16.16 -15.10
N THR A 164 -21.41 16.53 -16.21
CA THR A 164 -21.92 17.54 -17.11
C THR A 164 -23.13 16.95 -17.83
N ASP A 165 -24.26 17.01 -17.14
CA ASP A 165 -25.57 16.76 -17.68
C ASP A 165 -25.89 17.95 -18.58
N THR A 166 -25.55 17.84 -19.87
CA THR A 166 -26.09 18.72 -20.90
C THR A 166 -27.10 17.92 -21.69
N GLY A 167 -28.25 17.71 -21.04
CA GLY A 167 -29.49 17.41 -21.71
C GLY A 167 -30.24 18.69 -22.07
N VAL A 168 -30.86 18.65 -23.26
CA VAL A 168 -32.20 19.17 -23.59
C VAL A 168 -32.32 20.50 -24.37
N SER A 169 -32.81 20.30 -25.61
CA SER A 169 -33.75 21.10 -26.44
C SER A 169 -33.26 22.39 -27.11
N ARG A 170 -33.53 22.64 -28.40
CA ARG A 170 -34.64 22.23 -29.29
C ARG A 170 -34.16 21.82 -30.67
#